data_AF-A0A8S3K184-F1
#
_entry.id   AF-A0A8S3K184-F1
#
_cell.length_a   1.000
_cell.length_b   1.000
_cell.length_c   1.000
_cell.angle_alpha   90.00
_cell.angle_beta   90.00
_cell.angle_gamma   90.00
#
_symmetry.space_group_name_H-M   'P 1'
#
loop_
_entity.id
_entity.type
_entity.pdbx_description
1 polymer ?
#
loop_
_entity_poly.entity_id
_entity_poly.type
_entity_poly.pdbx_seq_one_letter_code
_entity_poly.pdbx_strand_id
1 'polypeptide(L)'
;NTKRSYIRILRSLGCHISICNIGFYSTSFNRLFYQIGRKKSHLWKIWFTIGIFVAFITAVFSCSILVFLPLKYIYDRQQPVLFTRQNLTDKNVPIEKDRDKLWIQPIIPGVNVPLEELGHFFLALLVCTLFHELGHAIAASV
;
A
#
# COMPACT_ATOMS: atom_id res chain seq x y z
N ASN A 1 30.80 0.43 32.72
CA ASN A 1 31.71 0.46 31.55
C ASN A 1 31.03 0.12 30.21
N THR A 2 29.93 -0.63 30.20
CA THR A 2 29.23 -1.09 28.98
C THR A 2 28.51 0.00 28.17
N LYS A 3 27.90 1.01 28.81
CA LYS A 3 27.21 2.12 28.11
C LYS A 3 28.13 2.93 27.18
N ARG A 4 29.40 3.16 27.57
CA ARG A 4 30.37 3.91 26.76
C ARG A 4 30.86 3.15 25.53
N SER A 5 30.89 1.82 25.58
CA SER A 5 31.22 0.98 24.41
C SER A 5 30.02 0.86 23.46
N TYR A 6 28.80 0.74 24.00
CA TYR A 6 27.56 0.72 23.21
C TYR A 6 27.41 1.97 22.33
N ILE A 7 27.58 3.17 22.90
CA ILE A 7 27.46 4.44 22.17
C ILE A 7 28.54 4.58 21.08
N ARG A 8 29.73 3.98 21.30
CA ARG A 8 30.85 4.03 20.33
C ARG A 8 30.60 3.12 19.13
N ILE A 9 30.03 1.94 19.35
CA ILE A 9 29.63 0.99 18.30
C ILE A 9 28.40 1.53 17.55
N LEU A 10 27.44 2.13 18.26
CA LEU A 10 26.28 2.81 17.64
C LEU A 10 26.72 3.92 16.68
N ARG A 11 27.72 4.71 17.10
CA ARG A 11 28.26 5.81 16.31
C ARG A 11 29.15 5.31 15.15
N SER A 12 29.82 4.16 15.28
CA SER A 12 30.56 3.55 14.16
C SER A 12 29.67 2.86 13.13
N LEU A 13 28.44 2.45 13.52
CA LEU A 13 27.44 1.86 12.64
C LEU A 13 26.55 2.89 11.93
N GLY A 14 26.71 4.20 12.20
CA GLY A 14 25.87 5.23 11.59
C GLY A 14 24.39 5.13 11.98
N CYS A 15 24.10 4.50 13.12
CA CYS A 15 22.74 4.24 13.57
C CYS A 15 22.35 5.28 14.63
N HIS A 16 21.43 6.18 14.28
CA HIS A 16 20.84 7.15 15.20
C HIS A 16 19.55 6.56 15.75
N ILE A 17 19.57 6.11 17.01
CA ILE A 17 18.40 5.59 17.71
C ILE A 17 17.89 6.71 18.63
N SER A 18 16.85 7.41 18.18
CA SER A 18 16.01 8.28 19.00
C SER A 18 14.79 7.49 19.50
N ILE A 19 14.14 7.96 20.57
CA ILE A 19 13.11 7.20 21.31
C ILE A 19 11.92 6.72 20.42
N CYS A 20 11.73 7.33 19.24
CA CYS A 20 10.76 6.93 18.22
C CYS A 20 11.31 6.94 16.78
N ASN A 21 12.62 6.95 16.58
CA ASN A 21 13.19 6.97 15.22
C ASN A 21 14.54 6.23 15.21
N ILE A 22 14.61 5.11 14.48
CA ILE A 22 15.84 4.37 14.22
C ILE A 22 16.29 4.71 12.80
N GLY A 23 17.23 5.64 12.68
CA GLY A 23 17.81 6.04 11.41
C GLY A 23 19.11 5.29 11.15
N PHE A 24 19.18 4.51 10.06
CA PHE A 24 20.43 3.91 9.59
C PHE A 24 20.98 4.76 8.43
N TYR A 25 22.05 5.52 8.66
CA TYR A 25 22.63 6.39 7.64
C TYR A 25 23.71 5.62 6.87
N SER A 26 23.37 5.11 5.68
CA SER A 26 24.35 4.49 4.77
C SER A 26 24.85 5.51 3.75
N THR A 27 26.10 5.95 3.89
CA THR A 27 26.75 6.89 2.95
C THR A 27 27.15 6.23 1.63
N SER A 28 27.19 4.90 1.56
CA SER A 28 27.66 4.14 0.40
C SER A 28 26.76 4.30 -0.83
N PHE A 29 25.45 4.48 -0.62
CA PHE A 29 24.48 4.61 -1.72
C PHE A 29 24.43 6.01 -2.33
N ASN A 30 24.92 7.03 -1.61
CA ASN A 30 24.90 8.41 -2.09
C ASN A 30 25.70 8.58 -3.40
N ARG A 31 26.82 7.85 -3.51
CA ARG A 31 27.66 7.84 -4.73
C ARG A 31 26.95 7.15 -5.91
N LEU A 32 26.16 6.12 -5.64
CA LEU A 32 25.40 5.40 -6.67
C LEU A 32 24.25 6.26 -7.20
N PHE A 33 23.50 6.93 -6.30
CA PHE A 33 22.43 7.86 -6.69
C PHE A 33 22.95 9.02 -7.51
N TYR A 34 24.06 9.62 -7.09
CA TYR A 34 24.68 10.72 -7.82
C TYR A 34 25.09 10.33 -9.26
N GLN A 35 25.63 9.11 -9.44
CA GLN A 35 26.01 8.62 -10.77
C GLN A 35 24.80 8.28 -11.64
N ILE A 36 23.77 7.65 -11.07
CA ILE A 36 22.55 7.25 -11.78
C ILE A 36 21.73 8.48 -12.19
N GLY A 37 21.57 9.47 -11.30
CA GLY A 37 20.83 10.70 -11.57
C GLY A 37 21.47 11.56 -12.66
N ARG A 38 22.80 11.70 -12.65
CA ARG A 38 23.53 12.54 -13.62
C ARG A 38 23.54 11.97 -15.04
N LYS A 39 23.53 10.63 -15.21
CA LYS A 39 23.73 10.01 -16.53
C LYS A 39 22.57 10.28 -17.51
N LYS A 40 21.34 10.44 -17.01
CA LYS A 40 20.13 10.76 -17.81
C LYS A 40 19.10 11.58 -17.02
N SER A 41 19.54 12.72 -16.47
CA SER A 41 18.73 13.69 -15.70
C SER A 41 17.32 13.93 -16.26
N HIS A 42 17.21 14.14 -17.57
CA HIS A 42 15.93 14.46 -18.20
C HIS A 42 14.93 13.29 -18.20
N LEU A 43 15.42 12.04 -18.37
CA LEU A 43 14.55 10.86 -18.37
C LEU A 43 13.98 10.58 -16.98
N TRP A 44 14.80 10.72 -15.94
CA TRP A 44 14.34 10.54 -14.55
C TRP A 44 13.29 11.59 -14.15
N LYS A 45 13.46 12.85 -14.58
CA LYS A 45 12.48 13.92 -14.36
C LYS A 45 11.15 13.64 -15.08
N ILE A 46 11.20 13.20 -16.34
CA ILE A 46 9.98 12.87 -17.09
C ILE A 46 9.26 11.68 -16.47
N TRP A 47 9.98 10.60 -16.14
CA TRP A 47 9.41 9.41 -15.53
C TRP A 47 8.75 9.72 -14.18
N PHE A 48 9.40 10.54 -13.34
CA PHE A 48 8.86 10.94 -12.05
C PHE A 48 7.59 11.80 -12.19
N THR A 49 7.61 12.79 -13.09
CA THR A 49 6.43 13.64 -13.36
C THR A 49 5.24 12.83 -13.85
N ILE A 50 5.46 11.90 -14.79
CA ILE A 50 4.40 10.98 -15.26
C ILE A 50 3.89 10.13 -14.09
N GLY A 51 4.80 9.60 -13.27
CA GLY A 51 4.47 8.82 -12.09
C GLY A 51 3.55 9.56 -11.10
N ILE A 52 3.77 10.86 -10.88
CA ILE A 52 2.89 11.68 -10.03
C ILE A 52 1.47 11.75 -10.59
N PHE A 53 1.31 12.03 -11.88
CA PHE A 53 -0.03 12.10 -12.49
C PHE A 53 -0.75 10.76 -12.43
N VAL A 54 -0.06 9.66 -12.74
CA VAL A 54 -0.64 8.31 -12.63
C VAL A 54 -1.02 8.01 -11.19
N ALA A 55 -0.14 8.29 -10.22
CA ALA A 55 -0.42 8.07 -8.80
C ALA A 55 -1.64 8.88 -8.33
N PHE A 56 -1.79 10.12 -8.77
CA PHE A 56 -2.94 10.95 -8.42
C PHE A 56 -4.25 10.37 -8.98
N ILE A 57 -4.27 9.97 -10.25
CA ILE A 57 -5.44 9.36 -10.89
C ILE A 57 -5.83 8.05 -10.17
N THR A 58 -4.85 7.17 -9.94
CA THR A 58 -5.08 5.89 -9.26
C THR A 58 -5.50 6.09 -7.81
N ALA A 59 -4.96 7.07 -7.09
CA ALA A 59 -5.35 7.40 -5.73
C ALA A 59 -6.80 7.88 -5.66
N VAL A 60 -7.21 8.79 -6.53
CA VAL A 60 -8.61 9.27 -6.60
C VAL A 60 -9.56 8.11 -6.92
N PHE A 61 -9.19 7.25 -7.87
CA PHE A 61 -9.97 6.06 -8.21
C PHE A 61 -10.07 5.09 -7.02
N SER A 62 -8.97 4.81 -6.34
CA SER A 62 -8.91 3.93 -5.16
C SER A 62 -9.76 4.47 -4.00
N CYS A 63 -9.61 5.75 -3.67
CA CYS A 63 -10.41 6.42 -2.64
C CYS A 63 -11.90 6.38 -2.98
N SER A 64 -12.25 6.61 -4.24
CA SER A 64 -13.63 6.53 -4.70
C SER A 64 -14.20 5.12 -4.43
N ILE A 65 -13.51 4.07 -4.87
CA ILE A 65 -13.94 2.68 -4.66
C ILE A 65 -14.08 2.36 -3.16
N LEU A 66 -13.08 2.74 -2.35
CA LEU A 66 -13.05 2.45 -0.92
C LEU A 66 -14.18 3.13 -0.15
N VAL A 67 -14.70 4.26 -0.64
CA VAL A 67 -15.85 4.97 -0.07
C VAL A 67 -17.18 4.47 -0.65
N PHE A 68 -17.29 4.32 -1.98
CA PHE A 68 -18.54 3.94 -2.63
C PHE A 68 -19.00 2.52 -2.31
N LEU A 69 -18.09 1.55 -2.21
CA LEU A 69 -18.44 0.16 -1.92
C LEU A 69 -19.12 -0.06 -0.55
N PRO A 70 -18.54 0.40 0.58
CA PRO A 70 -19.19 0.23 1.88
C PRO A 70 -20.46 1.08 2.00
N LEU A 71 -20.51 2.28 1.41
CA LEU A 71 -21.72 3.11 1.41
C LEU A 71 -22.88 2.42 0.66
N LYS A 72 -22.60 1.84 -0.52
CA LYS A 72 -23.58 1.05 -1.27
C LYS A 72 -24.04 -0.17 -0.46
N TYR A 73 -23.11 -0.86 0.20
CA TYR A 73 -23.42 -2.01 1.06
C TYR A 73 -24.37 -1.63 2.21
N ILE A 74 -24.11 -0.50 2.88
CA ILE A 74 -24.96 -0.01 3.97
C ILE A 74 -26.34 0.41 3.45
N TYR A 75 -26.40 1.14 2.33
CA TYR A 75 -27.65 1.58 1.71
C TYR A 75 -28.53 0.39 1.28
N ASP A 76 -27.94 -0.62 0.64
CA ASP A 76 -28.63 -1.84 0.20
C ASP A 76 -29.11 -2.69 1.40
N ARG A 77 -28.31 -2.73 2.47
CA ARG A 77 -28.67 -3.41 3.73
C ARG A 77 -29.79 -2.70 4.51
N GLN A 78 -30.04 -1.43 4.21
CA GLN A 78 -31.10 -0.61 4.83
C GLN A 78 -32.46 -0.76 4.16
N GLN A 79 -32.58 -1.46 3.03
CA GLN A 79 -33.89 -1.90 2.54
C GLN A 79 -34.46 -2.84 3.60
N PRO A 80 -35.54 -2.48 4.34
CA PRO A 80 -36.27 -3.50 5.05
C PRO A 80 -36.64 -4.52 3.98
N VAL A 81 -36.37 -5.79 4.24
CA VAL A 81 -37.01 -6.87 3.52
C VAL A 81 -38.49 -6.67 3.81
N LEU A 82 -39.17 -5.83 3.02
CA LEU A 82 -40.59 -5.92 2.82
C LEU A 82 -40.70 -7.32 2.23
N PHE A 83 -40.93 -8.27 3.13
CA PHE A 83 -41.20 -9.64 2.82
C PHE A 83 -42.30 -9.59 1.77
N THR A 84 -41.90 -9.69 0.49
CA THR A 84 -42.77 -10.16 -0.56
C THR A 84 -43.14 -11.55 -0.09
N ARG A 85 -44.25 -11.59 0.65
CA ARG A 85 -44.97 -12.79 1.00
C ARG A 85 -45.32 -13.41 -0.36
N GLN A 86 -44.46 -14.30 -0.82
CA GLN A 86 -44.65 -15.09 -2.02
C GLN A 86 -45.74 -16.12 -1.69
N ASN A 87 -46.98 -15.64 -1.60
CA ASN A 87 -48.11 -16.47 -1.97
C ASN A 87 -48.00 -16.61 -3.48
N LEU A 88 -47.42 -17.71 -3.95
CA LEU A 88 -47.85 -18.44 -5.14
C LEU A 88 -46.92 -19.63 -5.31
N THR A 89 -47.52 -20.79 -5.03
CA THR A 89 -47.21 -22.07 -5.62
C THR A 89 -46.85 -21.90 -7.10
N ASP A 90 -45.57 -22.03 -7.45
CA ASP A 90 -45.21 -22.56 -8.76
C ASP A 90 -43.84 -23.22 -8.73
N LYS A 91 -43.82 -24.45 -9.26
CA LYS A 91 -42.68 -25.34 -9.33
C LYS A 91 -41.76 -24.88 -10.47
N ASN A 92 -40.44 -25.01 -10.26
CA ASN A 92 -39.36 -24.96 -11.26
C ASN A 92 -38.91 -23.57 -11.75
N VAL A 93 -38.38 -22.73 -10.86
CA VAL A 93 -37.44 -21.67 -11.27
C VAL A 93 -36.03 -22.06 -10.81
N PRO A 94 -35.06 -22.24 -11.72
CA PRO A 94 -33.67 -22.44 -11.31
C PRO A 94 -33.20 -21.18 -10.60
N ILE A 95 -32.81 -21.34 -9.34
CA ILE A 95 -32.21 -20.29 -8.53
C ILE A 95 -30.80 -20.06 -9.07
N GLU A 96 -30.67 -19.25 -10.11
CA GLU A 96 -29.37 -18.78 -10.60
C GLU A 96 -29.43 -17.28 -10.86
N LYS A 97 -29.37 -16.49 -9.78
CA LYS A 97 -29.05 -15.06 -9.88
C LYS A 97 -28.47 -14.53 -8.58
N ASP A 98 -27.33 -15.08 -8.15
CA ASP A 98 -26.58 -14.47 -7.04
C ASP A 98 -25.07 -14.76 -7.07
N ARG A 99 -24.49 -14.98 -8.25
CA ARG A 99 -23.04 -15.25 -8.41
C ARG A 99 -22.18 -14.07 -8.84
N ASP A 100 -22.76 -12.88 -9.03
CA ASP A 100 -22.03 -11.75 -9.63
C ASP A 100 -22.05 -10.47 -8.79
N LYS A 101 -22.45 -10.54 -7.50
CA LYS A 101 -22.22 -9.39 -6.61
C LYS A 101 -20.74 -9.37 -6.27
N LEU A 102 -19.91 -8.81 -7.15
CA LEU A 102 -18.46 -8.65 -6.96
C LEU A 102 -18.21 -7.80 -5.71
N TRP A 103 -18.11 -8.45 -4.56
CA TRP A 103 -17.87 -7.83 -3.27
C TRP A 103 -16.35 -7.76 -3.08
N ILE A 104 -15.76 -6.62 -3.41
CA ILE A 104 -14.34 -6.38 -3.19
C ILE A 104 -14.15 -6.17 -1.68
N GLN A 105 -13.62 -7.19 -0.98
CA GLN A 105 -13.31 -7.09 0.45
C GLN A 105 -11.93 -6.44 0.64
N PRO A 106 -11.81 -5.36 1.43
CA PRO A 106 -10.52 -4.74 1.71
C PRO A 106 -9.66 -5.71 2.53
N ILE A 107 -8.42 -5.94 2.10
CA ILE A 107 -7.46 -6.82 2.80
C ILE A 107 -7.03 -6.15 4.11
N ILE A 108 -7.35 -6.79 5.23
CA ILE A 108 -6.99 -6.36 6.59
C ILE A 108 -6.10 -7.45 7.19
N PRO A 109 -4.79 -7.21 7.34
CA PRO A 109 -3.85 -8.21 7.83
C PRO A 109 -4.26 -8.68 9.22
N GLY A 110 -4.32 -10.00 9.41
CA GLY A 110 -4.72 -10.61 10.69
C GLY A 110 -6.22 -10.65 10.97
N VAL A 111 -7.07 -10.08 10.10
CA VAL A 111 -8.54 -10.21 10.20
C VAL A 111 -9.09 -11.05 9.05
N ASN A 112 -8.74 -10.74 7.79
CA ASN A 112 -9.23 -11.49 6.62
C ASN A 112 -8.15 -12.26 5.84
N VAL A 113 -6.90 -12.17 6.26
CA VAL A 113 -5.77 -12.92 5.68
C VAL A 113 -5.08 -13.71 6.80
N PRO A 114 -4.77 -15.00 6.59
CA PRO A 114 -4.01 -15.78 7.55
C PRO A 114 -2.63 -15.14 7.79
N LEU A 115 -2.16 -15.20 9.04
CA LEU A 115 -0.90 -14.58 9.47
C LEU A 115 0.33 -15.16 8.76
N GLU A 116 0.22 -16.37 8.21
CA GLU A 116 1.29 -17.03 7.44
C GLU A 116 1.61 -16.30 6.13
N GLU A 117 0.63 -15.63 5.52
CA GLU A 117 0.84 -14.85 4.29
C GLU A 117 1.43 -13.47 4.56
N LEU A 118 1.47 -13.02 5.81
CA LEU A 118 1.94 -11.69 6.21
C LEU A 118 3.41 -11.45 5.80
N GLY A 119 4.23 -12.51 5.77
CA GLY A 119 5.61 -12.43 5.28
C GLY A 119 5.71 -11.94 3.83
N HIS A 120 4.78 -12.35 2.96
CA HIS A 120 4.73 -11.91 1.56
C HIS A 120 4.36 -10.42 1.48
N PHE A 121 3.40 -9.96 2.29
CA PHE A 121 3.05 -8.55 2.38
C PHE A 121 4.21 -7.70 2.88
N PHE A 122 4.89 -8.13 3.95
CA PHE A 122 6.06 -7.41 4.44
C PHE A 122 7.17 -7.33 3.41
N LEU A 123 7.45 -8.40 2.69
CA LEU A 123 8.46 -8.40 1.64
C LEU A 123 8.04 -7.45 0.49
N ALA A 124 6.79 -7.52 0.06
CA ALA A 124 6.27 -6.64 -0.99
C ALA A 124 6.29 -5.16 -0.57
N LEU A 125 5.90 -4.86 0.67
CA LEU A 125 5.94 -3.51 1.23
C LEU A 125 7.38 -3.03 1.36
N LEU A 126 8.29 -3.86 1.85
CA LEU A 126 9.71 -3.52 1.96
C LEU A 126 10.29 -3.19 0.59
N VAL A 127 10.05 -4.03 -0.42
CA VAL A 127 10.51 -3.78 -1.79
C VAL A 127 9.88 -2.49 -2.33
N CYS A 128 8.57 -2.32 -2.19
CA CYS A 128 7.86 -1.12 -2.65
C CYS A 128 8.41 0.16 -1.99
N THR A 129 8.54 0.17 -0.66
CA THR A 129 9.08 1.30 0.10
C THR A 129 10.52 1.60 -0.31
N LEU A 130 11.38 0.59 -0.49
CA LEU A 130 12.73 0.83 -1.01
C LEU A 130 12.68 1.55 -2.36
N PHE A 131 11.91 1.06 -3.32
CA PHE A 131 11.80 1.70 -4.63
C PHE A 131 11.15 3.10 -4.58
N HIS A 132 10.19 3.31 -3.68
CA HIS A 132 9.55 4.61 -3.46
C HIS A 132 10.56 5.65 -2.95
N GLU A 133 11.32 5.30 -1.91
CA GLU A 133 12.35 6.16 -1.34
C GLU A 133 13.52 6.38 -2.31
N LEU A 134 13.91 5.34 -3.06
CA LEU A 134 14.91 5.44 -4.12
C LEU A 134 14.47 6.40 -5.22
N GLY A 135 13.21 6.35 -5.62
CA GLY A 135 12.63 7.28 -6.60
C GLY A 135 12.75 8.74 -6.16
N HIS A 136 12.39 9.02 -4.91
CA HIS A 136 12.56 10.35 -4.31
C HIS A 136 14.02 10.78 -4.23
N ALA A 137 14.91 9.89 -3.78
CA ALA A 137 16.34 10.18 -3.67
C ALA A 137 16.97 10.51 -5.04
N ILE A 138 16.61 9.77 -6.09
CA ILE A 138 17.07 10.04 -7.45
C ILE A 138 16.49 11.36 -7.95
N ALA A 139 15.18 11.61 -7.78
CA ALA A 139 14.55 12.86 -8.21
C ALA A 139 15.18 14.09 -7.54
N ALA A 140 15.55 14.00 -6.25
CA ALA A 140 16.22 15.07 -5.52
C ALA A 140 17.68 15.30 -5.97
N SER A 141 18.34 14.29 -6.56
CA SER A 141 19.73 14.36 -7.00
C SER A 141 19.93 14.97 -8.39
N VAL A 142 18.85 15.29 -9.11
CA VAL A 142 18.83 15.65 -10.55
C VAL A 142 18.49 17.11 -10.81
#